data_AF-A0A953L1N4-F1
#
_entry.id   AF-A0A953L1N4-F1
#
_cell.length_a   1.000
_cell.length_b   1.000
_cell.length_c   1.000
_cell.angle_alpha   90.00
_cell.angle_beta   90.00
_cell.angle_gamma   90.00
#
_symmetry.space_group_name_H-M   'P 1'
#
loop_
_entity.id
_entity.type
_entity.pdbx_description
1 polymer ?
#
loop_
_entity_poly.entity_id
_entity_poly.type
_entity_poly.pdbx_seq_one_letter_code
_entity_poly.pdbx_strand_id
1 'polypeptide(L)' 'MSRGLSRNNTISCGSCHIQASAFTHHGHDISHGIDDRLGRRNAPPIQNLAWHTSFNHDGGVFDLDMQPVVPITTFEEMD' A
#
# COMPACT_ATOMS: atom_id res chain seq x y z
N MET A 1 -2.97 7.41 -10.92
CA MET A 1 -2.14 6.17 -10.78
C MET A 1 -2.80 5.04 -11.56
N SER A 2 -2.01 4.16 -12.18
CA SER A 2 -2.54 3.01 -12.92
C SER A 2 -3.21 2.02 -11.96
N ARG A 3 -4.37 1.46 -12.35
CA ARG A 3 -5.01 0.34 -11.65
C ARG A 3 -4.61 -1.03 -12.21
N GLY A 4 -3.87 -1.04 -13.32
CA GLY A 4 -3.49 -2.24 -14.07
C GLY A 4 -2.58 -3.25 -13.36
N LEU A 5 -2.17 -2.95 -12.12
CA LEU A 5 -1.35 -3.81 -11.30
C LEU A 5 -2.18 -4.73 -10.40
N SER A 6 -3.42 -4.38 -10.09
CA SER A 6 -4.32 -5.26 -9.33
C SER A 6 -4.97 -6.27 -10.26
N ARG A 7 -5.18 -7.51 -9.78
CA ARG A 7 -5.74 -8.62 -10.57
C ARG A 7 -7.01 -8.25 -11.35
N ASN A 8 -7.87 -7.41 -10.78
CA ASN A 8 -9.17 -7.03 -11.36
C ASN A 8 -9.24 -5.55 -11.81
N ASN A 9 -8.13 -4.81 -11.83
CA ASN A 9 -8.06 -3.40 -12.21
C ASN A 9 -8.88 -2.42 -11.33
N THR A 10 -9.18 -2.77 -10.07
CA THR A 10 -9.96 -1.90 -9.16
C THR A 10 -9.08 -1.10 -8.20
N ILE A 11 -7.93 -1.65 -7.81
CA ILE A 11 -7.02 -1.04 -6.83
C ILE A 11 -5.77 -0.46 -7.51
N SER A 12 -5.32 0.68 -7.01
CA SER A 12 -4.02 1.28 -7.33
C SER A 12 -3.32 1.67 -6.04
N CYS A 13 -2.03 2.00 -6.11
CA CYS A 13 -1.28 2.50 -4.94
C CYS A 13 -1.99 3.70 -4.29
N GLY A 14 -2.58 4.58 -5.11
CA GLY A 14 -3.29 5.77 -4.65
C GLY A 14 -4.68 5.52 -4.08
N SER A 15 -5.19 4.27 -4.15
CA SER A 15 -6.43 3.89 -3.44
C SER A 15 -6.20 3.90 -1.93
N CYS A 16 -5.03 3.45 -1.46
CA CYS A 16 -4.66 3.45 -0.05
C CYS A 16 -3.71 4.61 0.31
N HIS A 17 -2.78 4.99 -0.57
CA HIS A 17 -1.84 6.08 -0.34
C HIS A 17 -2.35 7.41 -0.90
N ILE A 18 -3.37 7.98 -0.23
CA ILE A 18 -4.10 9.15 -0.72
C ILE A 18 -3.25 10.41 -0.55
N GLN A 19 -2.79 11.00 -1.65
CA GLN A 19 -1.89 12.16 -1.63
C GLN A 19 -2.46 13.36 -0.81
N ALA A 20 -3.76 13.64 -0.94
CA ALA A 20 -4.43 14.71 -0.18
C ALA A 20 -4.47 14.45 1.34
N SER A 21 -4.22 13.21 1.76
CA SER A 21 -4.19 12.77 3.15
C SER A 21 -2.79 12.34 3.57
N ALA A 22 -1.77 13.05 3.08
CA ALA A 22 -0.37 12.75 3.37
C ALA A 22 0.00 11.29 3.05
N PHE A 23 -0.53 10.78 1.93
CA PHE A 23 -0.33 9.42 1.43
C PHE A 23 -0.74 8.29 2.41
N THR A 24 -1.73 8.54 3.25
CA THR A 24 -2.34 7.54 4.15
C THR A 24 -3.75 7.19 3.71
N HIS A 25 -4.31 6.10 4.25
CA HIS A 25 -5.70 5.71 3.97
C HIS A 25 -6.63 6.37 5.00
N HIS A 26 -6.93 7.65 4.77
CA HIS A 26 -7.75 8.45 5.69
C HIS A 26 -9.15 7.87 5.90
N GLY A 27 -9.66 8.01 7.12
CA GLY A 27 -11.03 7.59 7.48
C GLY A 27 -11.20 6.09 7.74
N HIS A 28 -10.10 5.34 7.79
CA HIS A 28 -10.11 3.89 8.00
C HIS A 28 -9.10 3.50 9.08
N ASP A 29 -9.49 2.64 10.02
CA ASP A 29 -8.53 2.07 10.99
C ASP A 29 -7.68 0.96 10.34
N ILE A 30 -8.25 0.26 9.34
CA ILE A 30 -7.63 -0.81 8.56
C ILE A 30 -7.93 -0.55 7.09
N SER A 31 -6.94 -0.70 6.21
CA SER A 31 -7.14 -0.49 4.77
C SER A 31 -7.99 -1.60 4.14
N HIS A 32 -8.81 -1.22 3.17
CA HIS A 32 -9.55 -2.14 2.31
C HIS A 32 -8.85 -2.21 0.95
N GLY A 33 -8.58 -3.42 0.46
CA GLY A 33 -7.97 -3.65 -0.85
C GLY A 33 -8.93 -4.26 -1.86
N ILE A 34 -8.40 -5.13 -2.71
CA ILE A 34 -9.15 -5.76 -3.80
C ILE A 34 -10.34 -6.57 -3.26
N ASP A 35 -11.47 -6.52 -3.96
CA ASP A 35 -12.73 -7.15 -3.55
C ASP A 35 -13.22 -6.70 -2.15
N ASP A 36 -12.84 -5.49 -1.71
CA ASP A 36 -13.13 -4.91 -0.39
C ASP A 36 -12.58 -5.76 0.79
N ARG A 37 -11.51 -6.52 0.53
CA ARG A 37 -10.85 -7.34 1.54
C ARG A 37 -10.16 -6.43 2.57
N LEU A 38 -10.36 -6.73 3.85
CA LEU A 38 -9.66 -6.06 4.94
C LEU A 38 -8.21 -6.55 4.99
N GLY A 39 -7.27 -5.61 5.00
CA GLY A 39 -5.88 -5.88 5.33
C GLY A 39 -5.68 -6.13 6.83
N ARG A 40 -4.43 -6.03 7.28
CA ARG A 40 -4.07 -6.21 8.70
C ARG A 40 -3.84 -4.91 9.45
N ARG A 41 -3.62 -3.81 8.74
CA ARG A 41 -3.23 -2.47 9.26
C ARG A 41 -3.72 -1.38 8.30
N ASN A 42 -3.64 -0.13 8.73
CA ASN A 42 -3.75 1.02 7.82
C ASN A 42 -2.48 1.19 6.97
N ALA A 43 -2.61 1.74 5.77
CA ALA A 43 -1.49 2.03 4.88
C ALA A 43 -0.59 3.15 5.45
N PRO A 44 0.71 2.90 5.66
CA PRO A 44 1.62 3.92 6.18
C PRO A 44 1.83 5.04 5.15
N PRO A 45 2.24 6.24 5.58
CA PRO A 45 2.66 7.29 4.64
C PRO A 45 3.86 6.81 3.80
N ILE A 46 3.89 7.23 2.53
CA ILE A 46 4.98 6.88 1.57
C ILE A 46 5.77 8.11 1.09
N GLN A 47 5.54 9.29 1.68
CA GLN A 47 6.45 10.42 1.54
C GLN A 47 7.77 10.12 2.23
N ASN A 48 8.87 10.60 1.64
CA ASN A 48 10.21 10.54 2.21
C ASN A 48 10.82 9.13 2.39
N LEU A 49 10.34 8.11 1.66
CA LEU A 49 10.91 6.76 1.76
C LEU A 49 12.41 6.68 1.41
N ALA A 50 12.93 7.60 0.59
CA ALA A 50 14.35 7.66 0.23
C ALA A 50 15.31 7.82 1.43
N TRP A 51 14.80 8.24 2.60
CA TRP A 51 15.59 8.44 3.83
C TRP A 51 15.41 7.31 4.86
N HIS A 52 14.67 6.24 4.52
CA HIS A 52 14.47 5.09 5.39
C HIS A 52 15.41 3.93 5.01
N THR A 53 15.76 3.11 6.00
CA THR A 53 16.59 1.91 5.83
C THR A 53 15.79 0.61 5.93
N SER A 54 14.51 0.70 6.28
CA SER A 54 13.56 -0.41 6.32
C SER A 54 12.16 0.09 5.99
N PHE A 55 11.35 -0.79 5.40
CA PHE A 55 10.05 -0.47 4.83
C PHE A 55 8.97 -1.40 5.34
N ASN A 56 7.72 -0.99 5.12
CA ASN A 56 6.52 -1.59 5.69
C ASN A 56 6.47 -1.50 7.23
N HIS A 57 5.32 -1.83 7.80
CA HIS A 57 5.06 -1.69 9.23
C HIS A 57 5.91 -2.60 10.13
N ASP A 58 6.37 -3.72 9.60
CA ASP A 58 7.18 -4.72 10.30
C ASP A 58 8.69 -4.54 10.05
N GLY A 59 9.07 -3.67 9.12
CA GLY A 59 10.47 -3.44 8.74
C GLY A 59 11.11 -4.63 8.01
N GLY A 60 10.31 -5.54 7.43
CA GLY A 60 10.79 -6.77 6.80
C GLY A 60 11.45 -6.58 5.42
N VAL A 61 11.34 -5.37 4.85
CA VAL A 61 11.92 -5.03 3.54
C VAL A 61 13.00 -3.98 3.73
N PHE A 62 14.19 -4.22 3.16
CA PHE A 62 15.38 -3.36 3.34
C PHE A 62 15.81 -2.62 2.08
N ASP A 63 15.12 -2.85 0.97
CA ASP A 63 15.36 -2.19 -0.31
C ASP A 63 14.05 -1.52 -0.77
N LEU A 64 14.13 -0.24 -1.14
CA LEU A 64 12.98 0.55 -1.56
C LEU A 64 12.34 -0.05 -2.82
N ASP A 65 13.14 -0.61 -3.73
CA ASP A 65 12.64 -1.19 -4.97
C ASP A 65 11.83 -2.48 -4.72
N MET A 66 12.03 -3.11 -3.56
CA MET A 66 11.28 -4.30 -3.14
C MET A 66 9.99 -3.96 -2.39
N GLN A 67 9.82 -2.72 -1.93
CA GLN A 67 8.63 -2.31 -1.17
C GLN A 67 7.33 -2.50 -1.97
N PRO A 68 7.23 -2.14 -3.27
CA PRO A 68 5.99 -2.29 -4.04
C PRO A 68 5.61 -3.73 -4.35
N VAL A 69 6.54 -4.69 -4.26
CA VAL A 69 6.23 -6.11 -4.52
C VAL A 69 5.24 -6.64 -3.50
N VAL A 70 5.38 -6.25 -2.23
CA VAL A 70 4.52 -6.70 -1.13
C VAL A 70 3.03 -6.43 -1.40
N PRO A 71 2.57 -5.18 -1.62
CA PRO A 71 1.16 -4.90 -1.88
C PRO A 71 0.67 -5.53 -3.19
N ILE A 72 1.53 -5.62 -4.22
CA ILE A 72 1.18 -6.21 -5.52
C ILE A 72 0.82 -7.70 -5.37
N THR A 73 1.55 -8.45 -4.55
CA THR A 73 1.36 -9.90 -4.37
C THR A 73 0.55 -10.29 -3.13
N THR A 74 0.01 -9.31 -2.41
CA THR A 74 -0.77 -9.55 -1.19
C THR A 74 -2.23 -9.74 -1.55
N PHE A 75 -2.78 -10.89 -1.16
CA PHE A 75 -4.15 -11.32 -1.44
C PHE A 75 -5.21 -10.31 -1.01
N GLU A 76 -5.01 -9.64 0.13
CA GLU A 76 -5.93 -8.63 0.65
C GLU A 76 -5.78 -7.26 -0.02
N GLU A 77 -4.68 -7.01 -0.75
CA GLU A 77 -4.36 -5.67 -1.28
C GLU A 77 -4.58 -5.58 -2.79
N MET A 78 -3.76 -6.26 -3.59
CA MET A 78 -3.81 -6.19 -5.06
C MET A 78 -3.89 -7.56 -5.76
N ASP A 79 -3.69 -8.64 -4.99
CA ASP A 79 -3.75 -10.08 -5.32
C ASP A 79 -2.52 -10.62 -6.09
#